data_AF-A0A2X3D0S0-F1
#
_entry.id   AF-A0A2X3D0S0-F1
#
_cell.length_a   1.000
_cell.length_b   1.000
_cell.length_c   1.000
_cell.angle_alpha   90.00
_cell.angle_beta   90.00
_cell.angle_gamma   90.00
#
_symmetry.space_group_name_H-M   'P 1'
#
loop_
_entity.id
_entity.type
_entity.pdbx_description
1 polymer ?
#
loop_
_entity_poly.entity_id
_entity_poly.type
_entity_poly.pdbx_seq_one_letter_code
_entity_poly.pdbx_strand_id
1 'polypeptide(L)'
;MPNARIERIEQTQRNDAHKLIEECMILANISAARFVEKAQEPALFRIHDKPTTEAITSFRTVLAELGLELPGGNKPEPRDYAELLTSIADRPDAEMLQTMLLRSMKQAVYDPENRGHFGLALQSYAHFTSPIRRYPDLSLHRAIKYLLAKEQGHKGNSTETGGWHYSMEEMLQLGQHCSMTERRADEATREVSDWLKCDFMQDQVGNIFSGVIASVTGFGFFVRLNDLFIDGLVHVSSLDNDYYRFRSGGAASHW
;
A
#
# COMPACT_ATOMS: atom_id res chain seq x y z
N MET A 1 11.31 -24.10 23.59
CA MET A 1 10.59 -23.45 22.47
C MET A 1 11.00 -24.22 21.23
N PRO A 2 10.09 -24.80 20.44
CA PRO A 2 10.44 -25.26 19.09
C PRO A 2 11.08 -24.08 18.35
N ASN A 3 12.14 -24.31 17.57
CA ASN A 3 12.79 -23.24 16.80
C ASN A 3 11.71 -22.50 15.98
N ALA A 4 11.60 -21.19 16.11
CA ALA A 4 10.61 -20.35 15.42
C ALA A 4 10.92 -20.24 13.91
N ARG A 5 10.88 -21.38 13.23
CA ARG A 5 11.16 -21.55 11.80
C ARG A 5 9.87 -21.84 11.03
N ILE A 6 9.91 -21.60 9.73
CA ILE A 6 8.79 -21.90 8.84
C ILE A 6 8.69 -23.41 8.65
N GLU A 7 7.56 -24.00 9.06
CA GLU A 7 7.25 -25.40 8.77
C GLU A 7 6.61 -25.55 7.37
N ARG A 8 5.70 -24.63 7.03
CA ARG A 8 5.04 -24.56 5.73
C ARG A 8 4.57 -23.14 5.44
N ILE A 9 4.36 -22.85 4.15
CA ILE A 9 3.81 -21.57 3.67
C ILE A 9 2.44 -21.86 3.07
N GLU A 10 1.44 -21.07 3.46
CA GLU A 10 0.06 -21.19 3.00
C GLU A 10 -0.47 -19.82 2.57
N GLN A 11 -1.32 -19.82 1.55
CA GLN A 11 -2.02 -18.61 1.15
C GLN A 11 -3.07 -18.23 2.20
N THR A 12 -3.06 -16.96 2.63
CA THR A 12 -4.07 -16.45 3.55
C THR A 12 -5.44 -16.45 2.91
N GLN A 13 -6.44 -17.05 3.57
CA GLN A 13 -7.82 -17.04 3.10
C GLN A 13 -8.55 -15.76 3.53
N ARG A 14 -8.97 -14.94 2.55
CA ARG A 14 -9.82 -13.77 2.78
C ARG A 14 -11.27 -14.09 2.43
N ASN A 15 -12.13 -14.15 3.44
CA ASN A 15 -13.56 -14.42 3.29
C ASN A 15 -14.43 -13.17 3.59
N ASP A 16 -15.75 -13.31 3.47
CA ASP A 16 -16.69 -12.18 3.62
C ASP A 16 -16.76 -11.64 5.06
N ALA A 17 -16.41 -12.43 6.08
CA ALA A 17 -16.32 -11.92 7.45
C ALA A 17 -15.18 -10.89 7.58
N HIS A 18 -14.04 -11.13 6.93
CA HIS A 18 -12.94 -10.17 6.89
C HIS A 18 -13.36 -8.87 6.19
N LYS A 19 -14.03 -8.99 5.03
CA LYS A 19 -14.52 -7.85 4.25
C LYS A 19 -15.58 -7.05 5.01
N LEU A 20 -16.51 -7.71 5.69
CA LEU A 20 -17.55 -7.06 6.49
C LEU A 20 -16.93 -6.15 7.55
N ILE A 21 -15.95 -6.66 8.30
CA ILE A 21 -15.26 -5.88 9.33
C ILE A 21 -14.52 -4.70 8.69
N GLU A 22 -13.80 -4.93 7.61
CA GLU A 22 -13.07 -3.90 6.87
C GLU A 22 -13.99 -2.75 6.42
N GLU A 23 -15.12 -3.05 5.79
CA GLU A 23 -16.09 -2.04 5.34
C GLU A 23 -16.70 -1.25 6.50
N CYS A 24 -17.08 -1.92 7.60
CA CYS A 24 -17.55 -1.24 8.81
C CYS A 24 -16.49 -0.29 9.36
N MET A 25 -15.21 -0.69 9.37
CA MET A 25 -14.13 0.16 9.84
C MET A 25 -13.88 1.34 8.90
N ILE A 26 -13.96 1.14 7.58
CA ILE A 26 -13.84 2.21 6.58
C ILE A 26 -14.91 3.28 6.80
N LEU A 27 -16.17 2.89 7.05
CA LEU A 27 -17.25 3.84 7.32
C LEU A 27 -17.00 4.68 8.59
N ALA A 28 -16.49 4.06 9.66
CA ALA A 28 -16.12 4.78 10.88
C ALA A 28 -14.95 5.75 10.63
N ASN A 29 -13.93 5.32 9.88
CA ASN A 29 -12.79 6.13 9.47
C ASN A 29 -13.19 7.34 8.63
N ILE A 30 -14.10 7.18 7.66
CA ILE A 30 -14.68 8.29 6.87
C ILE A 30 -15.43 9.27 7.77
N SER A 31 -16.24 8.75 8.69
CA SER A 31 -17.04 9.56 9.60
C SER A 31 -16.16 10.41 10.52
N ALA A 32 -15.11 9.82 11.08
CA ALA A 32 -14.12 10.51 11.90
C ALA A 32 -13.37 11.59 11.12
N ALA A 33 -12.92 11.29 9.90
CA ALA A 33 -12.23 12.25 9.03
C ALA A 33 -13.11 13.47 8.72
N ARG A 34 -14.36 13.22 8.30
CA ARG A 34 -15.32 14.29 8.01
C ARG A 34 -15.68 15.12 9.24
N PHE A 35 -15.71 14.50 10.41
CA PHE A 35 -16.01 15.19 11.67
C PHE A 35 -14.95 16.22 12.04
N VAL A 36 -13.66 15.82 12.01
CA VAL A 36 -12.55 16.75 12.29
C VAL A 36 -12.33 17.78 11.18
N GLU A 37 -12.53 17.38 9.92
CA GLU A 37 -12.44 18.27 8.76
C GLU A 37 -13.51 19.38 8.81
N LYS A 38 -14.76 19.03 9.10
CA LYS A 38 -15.85 20.00 9.25
C LYS A 38 -15.57 21.01 10.37
N ALA A 39 -14.94 20.57 11.45
CA ALA A 39 -14.56 21.42 12.58
C ALA A 39 -13.27 22.22 12.33
N GLN A 40 -12.58 22.00 11.21
CA GLN A 40 -11.25 22.53 10.93
C GLN A 40 -10.24 22.24 12.07
N GLU A 41 -10.39 21.09 12.71
CA GLU A 41 -9.55 20.66 13.82
C GLU A 41 -8.25 20.04 13.29
N PRO A 42 -7.07 20.43 13.81
CA PRO A 42 -5.81 19.80 13.44
C PRO A 42 -5.83 18.30 13.78
N ALA A 43 -5.78 17.46 12.74
CA ALA A 43 -5.82 16.01 12.85
C ALA A 43 -5.03 15.38 11.70
N LEU A 44 -4.57 14.13 11.89
CA LEU A 44 -3.90 13.38 10.83
C LEU A 44 -4.92 12.69 9.92
N PHE A 45 -4.94 13.07 8.65
CA PHE A 45 -5.62 12.32 7.61
C PHE A 45 -4.73 11.18 7.13
N ARG A 46 -5.37 10.09 6.71
CA ARG A 46 -4.70 9.02 5.98
C ARG A 46 -4.92 9.29 4.50
N ILE A 47 -3.91 9.88 3.89
CA ILE A 47 -3.98 10.31 2.49
C ILE A 47 -3.23 9.35 1.59
N HIS A 48 -3.64 9.32 0.34
CA HIS A 48 -2.96 8.58 -0.71
C HIS A 48 -3.04 9.41 -1.98
N ASP A 49 -1.93 10.05 -2.34
CA ASP A 49 -1.85 10.95 -3.48
C ASP A 49 -2.09 10.22 -4.81
N LYS A 50 -2.41 11.02 -5.84
CA LYS A 50 -2.52 10.51 -7.21
C LYS A 50 -1.15 10.00 -7.73
N PRO A 51 -1.13 9.02 -8.64
CA PRO A 51 0.08 8.63 -9.36
C PRO A 51 0.76 9.84 -10.04
N THR A 52 2.10 9.82 -10.15
CA THR A 52 2.80 10.91 -10.84
C THR A 52 2.60 10.83 -12.35
N THR A 53 2.80 11.95 -13.06
CA THR A 53 2.73 12.01 -14.52
C THR A 53 3.67 10.99 -15.17
N GLU A 54 4.87 10.80 -14.62
CA GLU A 54 5.87 9.86 -15.12
C GLU A 54 5.41 8.41 -14.94
N ALA A 55 4.80 8.09 -13.80
CA ALA A 55 4.26 6.76 -13.52
C ALA A 55 3.09 6.42 -14.46
N ILE A 56 2.17 7.38 -14.66
CA ILE A 56 1.05 7.25 -15.60
C ILE A 56 1.56 7.07 -17.03
N THR A 57 2.51 7.90 -17.46
CA THR A 57 3.07 7.86 -18.81
C THR A 57 3.76 6.52 -19.08
N SER A 58 4.57 6.05 -18.12
CA SER A 58 5.26 4.76 -18.23
C SER A 58 4.27 3.60 -18.31
N PHE A 59 3.22 3.62 -17.49
CA PHE A 59 2.17 2.60 -17.52
C PHE A 59 1.39 2.62 -18.84
N ARG A 60 1.09 3.81 -19.38
CA ARG A 60 0.45 3.96 -20.69
C ARG A 60 1.29 3.44 -21.85
N THR A 61 2.61 3.62 -21.81
CA THR A 61 3.49 3.05 -22.84
C THR A 61 3.34 1.53 -22.91
N VAL A 62 3.31 0.85 -21.76
CA VAL A 62 3.12 -0.60 -21.70
C VAL A 62 1.73 -1.02 -22.18
N LEU A 63 0.69 -0.29 -21.78
CA LEU A 63 -0.67 -0.56 -22.27
C LEU A 63 -0.74 -0.42 -23.79
N ALA A 64 -0.14 0.62 -24.36
CA ALA A 64 -0.16 0.87 -25.80
C ALA A 64 0.52 -0.24 -26.61
N GLU A 65 1.63 -0.81 -26.11
CA GLU A 65 2.29 -1.97 -26.73
C GLU A 65 1.38 -3.20 -26.77
N LEU A 66 0.44 -3.32 -25.82
CA LEU A 66 -0.53 -4.40 -25.72
C LEU A 66 -1.88 -4.07 -26.40
N GLY A 67 -2.00 -2.91 -27.05
CA GLY A 67 -3.24 -2.43 -27.64
C GLY A 67 -4.32 -2.05 -26.61
N LEU A 68 -3.91 -1.71 -25.39
CA LEU A 68 -4.76 -1.28 -24.29
C LEU A 68 -4.59 0.22 -24.02
N GLU A 69 -5.61 0.83 -23.40
CA GLU A 69 -5.58 2.24 -23.02
C GLU A 69 -6.08 2.43 -21.58
N LEU A 70 -5.46 3.36 -20.85
CA LEU A 70 -5.97 3.84 -19.57
C LEU A 70 -6.87 5.06 -19.82
N PRO A 71 -8.20 4.97 -19.56
CA PRO A 71 -9.13 6.09 -19.75
C PRO A 71 -8.82 7.27 -18.80
N GLY A 72 -9.61 8.36 -18.86
CA GLY A 72 -9.48 9.47 -17.91
C GLY A 72 -8.53 10.60 -18.30
N GLY A 73 -8.05 10.65 -19.56
CA GLY A 73 -7.27 11.77 -20.08
C GLY A 73 -5.94 11.99 -19.33
N ASN A 74 -5.47 13.24 -19.16
CA ASN A 74 -4.15 13.49 -18.54
C ASN A 74 -4.08 13.19 -17.04
N LYS A 75 -5.23 13.13 -16.35
CA LYS A 75 -5.33 12.92 -14.90
C LYS A 75 -6.42 11.87 -14.63
N PRO A 76 -6.12 10.58 -14.86
CA PRO A 76 -7.07 9.50 -14.60
C PRO A 76 -7.45 9.44 -13.12
N GLU A 77 -8.72 9.20 -12.85
CA GLU A 77 -9.31 9.04 -11.52
C GLU A 77 -9.42 7.55 -11.14
N PRO A 78 -9.63 7.19 -9.87
CA PRO A 78 -9.64 5.79 -9.42
C PRO A 78 -10.60 4.87 -10.22
N ARG A 79 -11.73 5.41 -10.67
CA ARG A 79 -12.69 4.67 -11.50
C ARG A 79 -12.10 4.22 -12.84
N ASP A 80 -11.21 5.03 -13.43
CA ASP A 80 -10.62 4.78 -14.74
C ASP A 80 -9.63 3.60 -14.64
N TYR A 81 -8.94 3.49 -13.50
CA TYR A 81 -8.10 2.33 -13.17
C TYR A 81 -8.94 1.08 -12.88
N ALA A 82 -10.07 1.22 -12.16
CA ALA A 82 -10.96 0.09 -11.88
C ALA A 82 -11.61 -0.47 -13.17
N GLU A 83 -11.98 0.41 -14.11
CA GLU A 83 -12.46 0.03 -15.44
C GLU A 83 -11.41 -0.76 -16.21
N LEU A 84 -10.16 -0.27 -16.24
CA LEU A 84 -9.04 -1.00 -16.85
C LEU A 84 -8.82 -2.37 -16.18
N LEU A 85 -8.83 -2.44 -14.85
CA LEU A 85 -8.67 -3.69 -14.12
C LEU A 85 -9.75 -4.72 -14.46
N THR A 86 -10.98 -4.25 -14.69
CA THR A 86 -12.10 -5.10 -15.10
C THR A 86 -11.92 -5.59 -16.53
N SER A 87 -11.46 -4.74 -17.44
CA SER A 87 -11.30 -5.10 -18.86
C SER A 87 -10.13 -6.06 -19.12
N ILE A 88 -9.13 -6.09 -18.24
CA ILE A 88 -7.96 -6.97 -18.37
C ILE A 88 -8.07 -8.26 -17.55
N ALA A 89 -9.16 -8.47 -16.79
CA ALA A 89 -9.24 -9.52 -15.78
C ALA A 89 -9.03 -10.95 -16.32
N ASP A 90 -9.52 -11.23 -17.53
CA ASP A 90 -9.42 -12.56 -18.17
C ASP A 90 -8.17 -12.73 -19.04
N ARG A 91 -7.27 -11.75 -19.06
CA ARG A 91 -6.06 -11.83 -19.90
C ARG A 91 -4.97 -12.68 -19.25
N PRO A 92 -4.14 -13.38 -20.05
CA PRO A 92 -2.99 -14.13 -19.53
C PRO A 92 -1.95 -13.26 -18.80
N ASP A 93 -1.89 -11.96 -19.13
CA ASP A 93 -0.95 -10.97 -18.57
C ASP A 93 -1.58 -10.08 -17.47
N ALA A 94 -2.78 -10.44 -16.97
CA ALA A 94 -3.53 -9.66 -15.99
C ALA A 94 -2.72 -9.38 -14.71
N GLU A 95 -2.05 -10.39 -14.15
CA GLU A 95 -1.27 -10.26 -12.90
C GLU A 95 -0.08 -9.30 -13.07
N MET A 96 0.57 -9.34 -14.24
CA MET A 96 1.66 -8.43 -14.58
C MET A 96 1.14 -6.98 -14.64
N LEU A 97 0.05 -6.75 -15.37
CA LEU A 97 -0.57 -5.43 -15.50
C LEU A 97 -1.07 -4.88 -14.16
N GLN A 98 -1.68 -5.73 -13.32
CA GLN A 98 -2.07 -5.39 -11.95
C GLN A 98 -0.86 -4.98 -11.11
N THR A 99 0.23 -5.72 -11.19
CA THR A 99 1.46 -5.40 -10.46
C THR A 99 2.06 -4.07 -10.91
N MET A 100 2.08 -3.80 -12.21
CA MET A 100 2.57 -2.53 -12.75
C MET A 100 1.69 -1.35 -12.33
N LEU A 101 0.37 -1.54 -12.35
CA LEU A 101 -0.60 -0.56 -11.87
C LEU A 101 -0.36 -0.24 -10.39
N LEU A 102 -0.23 -1.26 -9.53
CA LEU A 102 0.03 -1.07 -8.10
C LEU A 102 1.37 -0.35 -7.85
N ARG A 103 2.42 -0.69 -8.61
CA ARG A 103 3.72 -0.01 -8.53
C ARG A 103 3.69 1.45 -9.00
N SER A 104 2.72 1.83 -9.82
CA SER A 104 2.53 3.22 -10.24
C SER A 104 1.93 4.11 -9.14
N MET A 105 1.31 3.50 -8.13
CA MET A 105 0.63 4.20 -7.04
C MET A 105 1.63 4.79 -6.02
N LYS A 106 1.23 5.89 -5.40
CA LYS A 106 1.97 6.49 -4.28
C LYS A 106 1.76 5.68 -3.01
N GLN A 107 2.74 5.72 -2.10
CA GLN A 107 2.55 5.21 -0.76
C GLN A 107 1.61 6.13 0.03
N ALA A 108 0.67 5.56 0.77
CA ALA A 108 -0.18 6.32 1.68
C ALA A 108 0.61 6.82 2.90
N VAL A 109 0.27 8.01 3.40
CA VAL A 109 0.96 8.65 4.53
C VAL A 109 -0.03 9.32 5.49
N TYR A 110 0.45 9.67 6.67
CA TYR A 110 -0.26 10.54 7.61
C TYR A 110 0.15 11.98 7.40
N ASP A 111 -0.83 12.85 7.17
CA ASP A 111 -0.61 14.26 6.87
C ASP A 111 -1.80 15.08 7.40
N PRO A 112 -1.57 16.25 8.03
CA PRO A 112 -2.68 17.13 8.41
C PRO A 112 -3.42 17.80 7.25
N GLU A 113 -2.81 17.88 6.06
CA GLU A 113 -3.50 18.34 4.87
C GLU A 113 -4.27 17.18 4.22
N ASN A 114 -5.61 17.31 4.15
CA ASN A 114 -6.43 16.33 3.44
C ASN A 114 -6.33 16.49 1.92
N ARG A 115 -5.60 15.57 1.28
CA ARG A 115 -5.49 15.46 -0.19
C ARG A 115 -6.33 14.30 -0.77
N GLY A 116 -7.17 13.68 0.06
CA GLY A 116 -7.95 12.50 -0.28
C GLY A 116 -7.14 11.20 -0.31
N HIS A 117 -7.82 10.10 -0.57
CA HIS A 117 -7.24 8.76 -0.62
C HIS A 117 -7.55 8.09 -1.96
N PHE A 118 -6.64 8.21 -2.92
CA PHE A 118 -6.81 7.74 -4.29
C PHE A 118 -7.13 6.24 -4.37
N GLY A 119 -6.36 5.40 -3.68
CA GLY A 119 -6.58 3.94 -3.72
C GLY A 119 -7.91 3.45 -3.15
N LEU A 120 -8.61 4.29 -2.36
CA LEU A 120 -9.95 3.99 -1.81
C LEU A 120 -11.05 4.80 -2.50
N ALA A 121 -10.69 5.68 -3.44
CA ALA A 121 -11.61 6.64 -4.06
C ALA A 121 -12.41 7.50 -3.04
N LEU A 122 -11.76 7.92 -1.95
CA LEU A 122 -12.39 8.71 -0.87
C LEU A 122 -11.84 10.13 -0.82
N GLN A 123 -12.72 11.12 -0.67
CA GLN A 123 -12.32 12.53 -0.49
C GLN A 123 -11.70 12.81 0.87
N SER A 124 -12.20 12.15 1.93
CA SER A 124 -11.72 12.35 3.30
C SER A 124 -11.63 11.00 3.99
N TYR A 125 -10.45 10.67 4.50
CA TYR A 125 -10.18 9.42 5.17
C TYR A 125 -9.12 9.60 6.26
N ALA A 126 -9.33 8.97 7.42
CA ALA A 126 -8.42 9.01 8.56
C ALA A 126 -8.52 7.69 9.32
N HIS A 127 -7.41 7.20 9.86
CA HIS A 127 -7.46 6.00 10.70
C HIS A 127 -8.01 6.33 12.09
N PHE A 128 -9.08 5.65 12.48
CA PHE A 128 -9.78 5.84 13.76
C PHE A 128 -9.94 4.55 14.58
N THR A 129 -10.02 3.40 13.90
CA THR A 129 -10.53 2.16 14.49
C THR A 129 -9.48 1.28 15.18
N SER A 130 -8.24 1.71 15.34
CA SER A 130 -7.17 0.92 15.96
C SER A 130 -6.20 1.71 16.86
N PRO A 131 -6.69 2.51 17.84
CA PRO A 131 -5.84 3.32 18.73
C PRO A 131 -4.89 2.51 19.62
N ILE A 132 -5.13 1.21 19.80
CA ILE A 132 -4.27 0.32 20.60
C ILE A 132 -2.93 0.06 19.89
N ARG A 133 -2.91 0.05 18.55
CA ARG A 133 -1.75 -0.34 17.74
C ARG A 133 -1.27 0.72 16.75
N ARG A 134 -1.93 1.88 16.71
CA ARG A 134 -1.59 3.01 15.83
C ARG A 134 -1.76 4.32 16.59
N TYR A 135 -0.69 5.11 16.63
CA TYR A 135 -0.71 6.40 17.33
C TYR A 135 -1.60 7.47 16.66
N PRO A 136 -1.73 7.55 15.31
CA PRO A 136 -2.65 8.48 14.66
C PRO A 136 -4.11 8.29 15.06
N ASP A 137 -4.56 7.04 15.23
CA ASP A 137 -5.90 6.77 15.74
C ASP A 137 -6.08 7.32 17.17
N LEU A 138 -5.06 7.18 18.03
CA LEU A 138 -5.10 7.73 19.39
C LEU A 138 -5.20 9.26 19.39
N SER A 139 -4.44 9.97 18.55
CA SER A 139 -4.56 11.43 18.44
C SER A 139 -5.91 11.86 17.88
N LEU A 140 -6.47 11.10 16.94
CA LEU A 140 -7.81 11.35 16.41
C LEU A 140 -8.92 11.14 17.46
N HIS A 141 -8.81 10.10 18.31
CA HIS A 141 -9.71 9.92 19.45
C HIS A 141 -9.66 11.13 20.41
N ARG A 142 -8.47 11.66 20.66
CA ARG A 142 -8.28 12.84 21.51
C ARG A 142 -8.93 14.09 20.91
N ALA A 143 -8.73 14.33 19.61
CA ALA A 143 -9.34 15.44 18.89
C ALA A 143 -10.87 15.35 18.90
N ILE A 144 -11.44 14.17 18.63
CA ILE A 144 -12.90 13.95 18.65
C ILE A 144 -13.48 14.22 20.04
N LYS A 145 -12.86 13.69 21.10
CA LYS A 145 -13.30 13.96 22.48
C LYS A 145 -13.23 15.45 22.83
N TYR A 146 -12.18 16.15 22.38
CA TYR A 146 -12.07 17.60 22.54
C TYR A 146 -13.23 18.33 21.85
N LEU A 147 -13.50 18.01 20.58
CA LEU A 147 -14.59 18.63 19.82
C LEU A 147 -15.97 18.39 20.45
N LEU A 148 -16.25 17.16 20.92
CA LEU A 148 -17.52 16.85 21.59
C LEU A 148 -17.71 17.64 22.90
N ALA A 149 -16.65 17.91 23.65
CA ALA A 149 -16.71 18.76 24.83
C ALA A 149 -16.86 20.24 24.47
N LYS A 150 -16.17 20.69 23.41
CA LYS A 150 -16.26 22.05 22.87
C LYS A 150 -17.68 22.39 22.40
N GLU A 151 -18.38 21.44 21.78
CA GLU A 151 -19.80 21.58 21.41
C GLU A 151 -20.71 21.83 22.63
N GLN A 152 -20.32 21.35 23.81
CA GLN A 152 -21.03 21.56 25.08
C GLN A 152 -20.56 22.83 25.83
N GLY A 153 -19.72 23.66 25.20
CA GLY A 153 -19.23 24.92 25.77
C GLY A 153 -17.98 24.79 26.65
N HIS A 154 -17.26 23.66 26.59
CA HIS A 154 -15.97 23.52 27.27
C HIS A 154 -14.93 24.51 26.69
N LYS A 155 -14.13 25.15 27.57
CA LYS A 155 -13.21 26.24 27.20
C LYS A 155 -11.71 25.90 27.29
N GLY A 156 -11.36 24.68 27.71
CA GLY A 156 -9.98 24.20 27.79
C GLY A 156 -9.54 23.39 26.56
N ASN A 157 -8.24 23.14 26.46
CA ASN A 157 -7.64 22.31 25.41
C ASN A 157 -7.60 20.82 25.75
N SER A 158 -8.07 20.44 26.94
CA SER A 158 -8.09 19.05 27.41
C SER A 158 -9.44 18.71 27.99
N THR A 159 -9.85 17.44 27.92
CA THR A 159 -11.08 16.98 28.56
C THR A 159 -10.76 15.96 29.65
N GLU A 160 -11.62 15.87 30.67
CA GLU A 160 -11.47 14.94 31.80
C GLU A 160 -11.40 13.46 31.36
N THR A 161 -11.97 13.15 30.18
CA THR A 161 -11.99 11.81 29.59
C THR A 161 -10.84 11.57 28.61
N GLY A 162 -9.83 12.45 28.60
CA GLY A 162 -8.60 12.32 27.82
C GLY A 162 -8.69 12.89 26.40
N GLY A 163 -9.59 13.83 26.13
CA GLY A 163 -9.57 14.63 24.90
C GLY A 163 -8.45 15.66 24.93
N TRP A 164 -7.94 16.03 23.74
CA TRP A 164 -6.84 16.98 23.61
C TRP A 164 -6.92 17.72 22.27
N HIS A 165 -6.74 19.03 22.30
CA HIS A 165 -6.55 19.88 21.12
C HIS A 165 -5.07 19.99 20.79
N TYR A 166 -4.73 19.65 19.55
CA TYR A 166 -3.37 19.79 19.03
C TYR A 166 -3.24 21.04 18.16
N SER A 167 -2.05 21.63 18.15
CA SER A 167 -1.69 22.64 17.17
C SER A 167 -1.36 22.01 15.81
N MET A 168 -1.41 22.83 14.75
CA MET A 168 -1.02 22.39 13.40
C MET A 168 0.46 22.01 13.32
N GLU A 169 1.33 22.69 14.07
CA GLU A 169 2.77 22.38 14.12
C GLU A 169 3.03 20.99 14.71
N GLU A 170 2.36 20.67 15.83
CA GLU A 170 2.41 19.32 16.41
C GLU A 170 1.92 18.27 15.42
N MET A 171 0.84 18.54 14.68
CA MET A 171 0.31 17.60 13.69
C MET A 171 1.25 17.39 12.50
N LEU A 172 1.94 18.42 12.03
CA LEU A 172 2.95 18.28 10.98
C LEU A 172 4.10 17.37 11.42
N GLN A 173 4.63 17.59 12.62
CA GLN A 173 5.67 16.74 13.21
C GLN A 173 5.17 15.31 13.42
N LEU A 174 3.94 15.17 13.92
CA LEU A 174 3.34 13.87 14.21
C LEU A 174 3.06 13.07 12.94
N GLY A 175 2.63 13.72 11.85
CA GLY A 175 2.41 13.10 10.56
C GLY A 175 3.70 12.51 9.98
N GLN A 176 4.78 13.29 10.00
CA GLN A 176 6.11 12.83 9.60
C GLN A 176 6.60 11.65 10.46
N HIS A 177 6.48 11.77 11.78
CA HIS A 177 6.92 10.73 12.71
C HIS A 177 6.13 9.43 12.56
N CYS A 178 4.80 9.50 12.48
CA CYS A 178 3.94 8.33 12.35
C CYS A 178 4.14 7.63 11.01
N SER A 179 4.30 8.40 9.92
CA SER A 179 4.58 7.81 8.59
C SER A 179 5.97 7.18 8.51
N MET A 180 6.97 7.77 9.17
CA MET A 180 8.31 7.19 9.27
C MET A 180 8.31 5.89 10.09
N THR A 181 7.64 5.88 11.23
CA THR A 181 7.60 4.69 12.11
C THR A 181 6.80 3.54 11.50
N GLU A 182 5.77 3.83 10.69
CA GLU A 182 5.08 2.85 9.84
C GLU A 182 6.06 2.18 8.86
N ARG A 183 6.77 2.97 8.05
CA ARG A 183 7.77 2.43 7.10
C ARG A 183 8.85 1.62 7.78
N ARG A 184 9.38 2.12 8.90
CA ARG A 184 10.41 1.42 9.67
C ARG A 184 9.93 0.07 10.19
N ALA A 185 8.66 -0.02 10.61
CA ALA A 185 8.08 -1.28 11.07
C ALA A 185 7.90 -2.28 9.92
N ASP A 186 7.44 -1.80 8.75
CA ASP A 186 7.29 -2.64 7.55
C ASP A 186 8.65 -3.16 7.06
N GLU A 187 9.68 -2.32 7.03
CA GLU A 187 11.05 -2.69 6.65
C GLU A 187 11.61 -3.76 7.59
N ALA A 188 11.54 -3.55 8.91
CA ALA A 188 12.02 -4.53 9.88
C ALA A 188 11.28 -5.88 9.80
N THR A 189 9.96 -5.84 9.58
CA THR A 189 9.16 -7.07 9.41
C THR A 189 9.54 -7.80 8.13
N ARG A 190 9.79 -7.06 7.05
CA ARG A 190 10.26 -7.62 5.78
C ARG A 190 11.63 -8.28 5.91
N GLU A 191 12.59 -7.64 6.59
CA GLU A 191 13.93 -8.23 6.82
C GLU A 191 13.85 -9.58 7.53
N VAL A 192 13.04 -9.68 8.58
CA VAL A 192 12.82 -10.95 9.30
C VAL A 192 12.12 -11.97 8.41
N SER A 193 11.12 -11.55 7.63
CA SER A 193 10.42 -12.43 6.69
C SER A 193 11.36 -12.97 5.61
N ASP A 194 12.22 -12.12 5.04
CA ASP A 194 13.19 -12.50 4.01
C ASP A 194 14.23 -13.46 4.59
N TRP A 195 14.70 -13.24 5.82
CA TRP A 195 15.57 -14.19 6.51
C TRP A 195 14.91 -15.56 6.73
N LEU A 196 13.65 -15.57 7.20
CA LEU A 196 12.89 -16.81 7.41
C LEU A 196 12.64 -17.57 6.10
N LYS A 197 12.38 -16.85 5.00
CA LYS A 197 12.24 -17.45 3.66
C LYS A 197 13.55 -18.06 3.18
N CYS A 198 14.68 -17.40 3.40
CA CYS A 198 15.99 -17.96 3.10
C CYS A 198 16.30 -19.21 3.92
N ASP A 199 16.00 -19.21 5.23
CA ASP A 199 16.13 -20.40 6.10
C ASP A 199 15.27 -21.56 5.58
N PHE A 200 14.02 -21.30 5.19
CA PHE A 200 13.11 -22.29 4.61
C PHE A 200 13.64 -22.92 3.31
N MET A 201 14.33 -22.14 2.47
CA MET A 201 14.85 -22.61 1.18
C MET A 201 16.19 -23.34 1.26
N GLN A 202 16.86 -23.39 2.42
CA GLN A 202 18.17 -24.05 2.55
C GLN A 202 18.14 -25.52 2.15
N ASP A 203 17.07 -26.23 2.54
CA ASP A 203 16.89 -27.65 2.25
C ASP A 203 16.30 -27.91 0.85
N GLN A 204 16.08 -26.86 0.05
CA GLN A 204 15.45 -26.92 -1.27
C GLN A 204 16.45 -26.75 -2.42
N VAL A 205 17.75 -26.68 -2.15
CA VAL A 205 18.80 -26.54 -3.16
C VAL A 205 18.81 -27.73 -4.10
N GLY A 206 18.70 -27.47 -5.41
CA GLY A 206 18.64 -28.49 -6.46
C GLY A 206 17.23 -28.91 -6.86
N ASN A 207 16.20 -28.53 -6.08
CA ASN A 207 14.81 -28.75 -6.45
C ASN A 207 14.33 -27.71 -7.47
N ILE A 208 13.34 -28.10 -8.28
CA ILE A 208 12.77 -27.26 -9.35
C ILE A 208 11.40 -26.77 -8.91
N PHE A 209 11.15 -25.48 -9.13
CA PHE A 209 9.90 -24.80 -8.79
C PHE A 209 9.34 -24.05 -9.99
N SER A 210 8.02 -23.99 -10.09
CA SER A 210 7.34 -23.06 -10.99
C SER A 210 7.29 -21.66 -10.36
N GLY A 211 7.39 -20.62 -11.18
CA GLY A 211 7.27 -19.24 -10.71
C GLY A 211 6.98 -18.25 -11.82
N VAL A 212 6.70 -17.02 -11.41
CA VAL A 212 6.39 -15.88 -12.28
C VAL A 212 7.50 -14.84 -12.17
N ILE A 213 7.90 -14.23 -13.30
CA ILE A 213 8.88 -13.14 -13.28
C ILE A 213 8.26 -11.93 -12.57
N ALA A 214 8.77 -11.60 -11.38
CA ALA A 214 8.25 -10.55 -10.52
C ALA A 214 8.92 -9.19 -10.79
N SER A 215 10.18 -9.18 -11.19
CA SER A 215 10.91 -7.97 -11.57
C SER A 215 12.07 -8.27 -12.52
N VAL A 216 12.46 -7.27 -13.31
CA VAL A 216 13.54 -7.37 -14.29
C VAL A 216 14.52 -6.24 -14.01
N THR A 217 15.81 -6.55 -14.00
CA THR A 217 16.91 -5.60 -13.81
C THR A 217 17.93 -5.75 -14.94
N GLY A 218 18.94 -4.87 -14.99
CA GLY A 218 20.01 -4.97 -15.97
C GLY A 218 20.91 -6.21 -15.80
N PHE A 219 20.91 -6.85 -14.63
CA PHE A 219 21.77 -7.98 -14.31
C PHE A 219 21.02 -9.32 -14.22
N GLY A 220 19.72 -9.34 -14.54
CA GLY A 220 18.90 -10.54 -14.48
C GLY A 220 17.45 -10.23 -14.18
N PHE A 221 16.73 -11.22 -13.66
CA PHE A 221 15.33 -11.06 -13.26
C PHE A 221 15.03 -11.86 -12.00
N PHE A 222 14.07 -11.37 -11.22
CA PHE A 222 13.60 -12.07 -10.04
C PHE A 222 12.35 -12.90 -10.39
N VAL A 223 12.35 -14.15 -9.96
CA VAL A 223 11.23 -15.08 -10.10
C VAL A 223 10.59 -15.27 -8.74
N ARG A 224 9.28 -15.05 -8.65
CA ARG A 224 8.47 -15.39 -7.49
C ARG A 224 7.98 -16.82 -7.62
N LEU A 225 8.31 -17.67 -6.66
CA LEU A 225 7.86 -19.06 -6.63
C LEU A 225 6.36 -19.12 -6.34
N ASN A 226 5.64 -19.93 -7.11
CA ASN A 226 4.21 -20.17 -6.91
C ASN A 226 3.97 -20.77 -5.52
N ASP A 227 2.87 -20.37 -4.88
CA ASP A 227 2.42 -20.80 -3.54
C ASP A 227 3.33 -20.44 -2.35
N LEU A 228 4.61 -20.14 -2.59
CA LEU A 228 5.60 -19.88 -1.55
C LEU A 228 5.84 -18.37 -1.29
N PHE A 229 5.49 -17.50 -2.24
CA PHE A 229 5.73 -16.04 -2.12
C PHE A 229 7.20 -15.69 -1.81
N ILE A 230 8.13 -16.53 -2.31
CA ILE A 230 9.58 -16.38 -2.19
C ILE A 230 10.12 -15.89 -3.53
N ASP A 231 10.92 -14.82 -3.50
CA ASP A 231 11.56 -14.26 -4.69
C ASP A 231 13.02 -14.73 -4.77
N GLY A 232 13.44 -15.22 -5.93
CA GLY A 232 14.81 -15.64 -6.21
C GLY A 232 15.39 -14.96 -7.46
N LEU A 233 16.70 -14.71 -7.47
CA LEU A 233 17.38 -14.07 -8.61
C LEU A 233 17.85 -15.12 -9.62
N VAL A 234 17.46 -14.94 -10.88
CA VAL A 234 18.12 -15.55 -12.03
C VAL A 234 19.07 -14.51 -12.62
N HIS A 235 20.37 -14.70 -12.42
CA HIS A 235 21.38 -13.77 -12.91
C HIS A 235 21.56 -13.95 -14.43
N VAL A 236 21.80 -12.86 -15.16
CA VAL A 236 21.94 -12.91 -16.63
C VAL A 236 23.04 -13.87 -17.11
N SER A 237 24.08 -14.08 -16.29
CA SER A 237 25.17 -15.02 -16.60
C SER A 237 24.77 -16.49 -16.54
N SER A 238 23.61 -16.83 -15.96
CA SER A 238 23.09 -18.21 -15.97
C SER A 238 22.15 -18.48 -17.15
N LEU A 239 21.89 -17.47 -17.99
CA LEU A 239 21.13 -17.63 -19.22
C LEU A 239 22.05 -18.10 -20.35
N ASP A 240 21.45 -18.41 -21.49
CA ASP A 240 22.19 -18.77 -22.69
C ASP A 240 23.15 -17.65 -23.11
N ASN A 241 24.23 -18.02 -23.80
CA ASN A 241 25.28 -17.08 -24.16
C ASN A 241 24.83 -16.13 -25.29
N ASP A 242 24.18 -15.02 -24.91
CA ASP A 242 23.65 -13.99 -25.81
C ASP A 242 23.79 -12.57 -25.23
N TYR A 243 23.49 -11.57 -26.05
CA TYR A 243 23.52 -10.14 -25.71
C TYR A 243 22.15 -9.66 -25.21
N TYR A 244 21.96 -9.73 -23.89
CA TYR A 244 20.74 -9.23 -23.25
C TYR A 244 20.73 -7.70 -23.16
N ARG A 245 19.67 -7.07 -23.67
CA ARG A 245 19.44 -5.61 -23.56
C ARG A 245 18.29 -5.32 -22.61
N PHE A 246 18.61 -4.65 -21.50
CA PHE A 246 17.59 -4.14 -20.58
C PHE A 246 16.88 -2.92 -21.16
N ARG A 247 15.54 -2.96 -21.22
CA ARG A 247 14.70 -1.81 -21.57
C ARG A 247 13.94 -1.36 -20.32
N SER A 248 14.26 -0.18 -19.81
CA SER A 248 13.49 0.43 -18.71
C SER A 248 12.19 1.02 -19.26
N GLY A 249 11.03 0.53 -18.80
CA GLY A 249 9.72 1.11 -19.12
C GLY A 249 8.79 0.23 -19.97
N GLY A 250 9.23 -0.95 -20.39
CA GLY A 250 8.38 -1.99 -21.00
C GLY A 250 8.23 -3.17 -20.04
N ALA A 251 7.03 -3.75 -19.93
CA ALA A 251 6.96 -5.17 -19.59
C ALA A 251 7.76 -5.89 -20.67
N ALA A 252 8.81 -6.63 -20.29
CA ALA A 252 9.68 -7.31 -21.24
C ALA A 252 8.86 -8.35 -22.02
N SER A 253 8.31 -7.91 -23.16
CA SER A 253 7.32 -8.65 -23.93
C SER A 253 7.96 -9.60 -24.92
N HIS A 254 9.26 -9.48 -25.18
CA HIS A 254 10.04 -10.47 -25.93
C HIS A 254 11.35 -10.76 -25.19
N TRP A 255 11.37 -11.95 -24.58
CA TRP A 255 12.56 -12.71 -24.22
C TRP A 255 12.77 -13.77 -25.28
#